data_AF-A0A970CBW0-F1
#
_entry.id   AF-A0A970CBW0-F1
#
_cell.length_a   1.000
_cell.length_b   1.000
_cell.length_c   1.000
_cell.angle_alpha   90.00
_cell.angle_beta   90.00
_cell.angle_gamma   90.00
#
_symmetry.space_group_name_H-M   'P 1'
#
loop_
_entity.id
_entity.type
_entity.pdbx_description
1 polymer ?
#
loop_
_entity_poly.entity_id
_entity_poly.type
_entity_poly.pdbx_seq_one_letter_code
_entity_poly.pdbx_strand_id
1 'polypeptide(L)'
;MKSEIIREFQRKGRRSDAMLRDAEIALLPRDYFGYSRQIRCEHTLVFDIVRCSDARIAGEIALRIGDSSEQFYLGHVGYHVDPPFRGRSFAAKACSLCEPLLVGFGMRSAVITTDPDNLPSVKTCLRVGCELECTVNVPLAMSERLQISAVKHRFIWVLNPDAPVRR
;
A
#
# COMPACT_ATOMS: atom_id res chain seq x y z
N MET A 1 -10.17 15.38 9.37
CA MET A 1 -9.60 14.03 9.38
C MET A 1 -8.71 13.76 8.16
N LYS A 2 -9.21 13.59 6.93
CA LYS A 2 -8.36 13.39 5.72
C LYS A 2 -7.26 14.46 5.54
N SER A 3 -7.65 15.74 5.65
CA SER A 3 -6.74 16.88 5.52
C SER A 3 -5.68 16.96 6.62
N GLU A 4 -5.92 16.35 7.78
CA GLU A 4 -4.98 16.32 8.90
C GLU A 4 -3.92 15.24 8.71
N ILE A 5 -4.32 14.04 8.27
CA ILE A 5 -3.42 12.95 7.90
C ILE A 5 -2.42 13.43 6.83
N ILE A 6 -2.90 14.12 5.79
CA ILE A 6 -2.04 14.65 4.73
C ILE A 6 -1.05 15.69 5.28
N ARG A 7 -1.51 16.63 6.13
CA ARG A 7 -0.63 17.63 6.75
C ARG A 7 0.43 16.97 7.63
N GLU A 8 0.05 15.96 8.41
CA GLU A 8 0.97 15.20 9.23
C GLU A 8 2.00 14.44 8.39
N PHE A 9 1.55 13.73 7.35
CA PHE A 9 2.41 13.01 6.42
C PHE A 9 3.48 13.93 5.83
N GLN A 10 3.08 15.09 5.31
CA GLN A 10 4.01 16.06 4.72
C GLN A 10 4.97 16.66 5.77
N ARG A 11 4.48 16.93 6.98
CA ARG A 11 5.31 17.44 8.08
C ARG A 11 6.37 16.42 8.51
N LYS A 12 5.98 15.16 8.63
CA LYS A 12 6.86 14.03 9.00
C LYS A 12 7.88 13.75 7.90
N GLY A 13 7.47 13.77 6.63
CA GLY A 13 8.38 13.58 5.49
C GLY A 13 9.48 14.63 5.42
N ARG A 14 9.15 15.92 5.65
CA ARG A 14 10.16 17.00 5.73
C ARG A 14 11.19 16.83 6.84
N ARG A 15 10.88 16.05 7.88
CA ARG A 15 11.78 15.78 9.01
C ARG A 15 12.43 14.41 8.92
N SER A 16 12.11 13.61 7.90
CA SER A 16 12.47 12.19 7.82
C SER A 16 12.06 11.41 9.07
N ASP A 17 10.95 11.81 9.69
CA ASP A 17 10.42 11.17 10.90
C ASP A 17 9.47 10.03 10.52
N ALA A 18 9.58 8.90 11.23
CA ALA A 18 8.60 7.83 11.11
C ALA A 18 7.20 8.34 11.47
N MET A 19 6.23 7.99 10.63
CA MET A 19 4.79 8.24 10.85
C MET A 19 4.12 7.03 11.50
N LEU A 20 4.53 5.82 11.11
CA LEU A 20 4.04 4.55 11.63
C LEU A 20 5.22 3.63 11.94
N ARG A 21 5.12 2.74 12.91
CA ARG A 21 6.17 1.76 13.22
C ARG A 21 5.65 0.54 13.98
N ASP A 22 6.38 -0.56 13.89
CA ASP A 22 6.36 -1.66 14.84
C ASP A 22 7.77 -1.89 15.41
N ALA A 23 8.00 -3.05 16.04
CA ALA A 23 9.30 -3.42 16.60
C ALA A 23 10.41 -3.64 15.54
N GLU A 24 10.05 -3.91 14.29
CA GLU A 24 11.00 -4.29 13.24
C GLU A 24 11.13 -3.26 12.12
N ILE A 25 10.05 -2.57 11.76
CA ILE A 25 10.02 -1.59 10.67
C ILE A 25 9.34 -0.28 11.08
N ALA A 26 9.78 0.80 10.43
CA ALA A 26 9.16 2.11 10.45
C ALA A 26 8.78 2.53 9.03
N LEU A 27 7.66 3.22 8.89
CA LEU A 27 7.22 3.82 7.63
C LEU A 27 7.50 5.33 7.69
N LEU A 28 8.41 5.77 6.84
CA LEU A 28 8.81 7.17 6.71
C LEU A 28 8.10 7.77 5.49
N PRO A 29 7.30 8.83 5.65
CA PRO A 29 6.71 9.54 4.52
C PRO A 29 7.80 10.03 3.56
N ARG A 30 7.68 9.70 2.28
CA ARG A 30 8.63 10.13 1.23
C ARG A 30 7.97 11.08 0.25
N ASP A 31 7.02 10.58 -0.54
CA ASP A 31 6.36 11.35 -1.59
C ASP A 31 4.85 11.45 -1.37
N TYR A 32 4.30 12.62 -1.65
CA TYR A 32 2.85 12.85 -1.68
C TYR A 32 2.45 13.39 -3.05
N PHE A 33 1.47 12.73 -3.65
CA PHE A 33 0.82 13.19 -4.87
C PHE A 33 -0.66 13.45 -4.59
N GLY A 34 -1.16 14.59 -5.08
CA GLY A 34 -2.59 14.88 -5.10
C GLY A 34 -3.30 14.10 -6.20
N TYR A 35 -4.37 14.69 -6.75
CA TYR A 35 -5.18 14.02 -7.77
C TYR A 35 -4.35 13.66 -9.00
N SER A 36 -4.30 12.37 -9.33
CA SER A 36 -3.63 11.87 -10.53
C SER A 36 -4.63 11.66 -11.65
N ARG A 37 -4.46 12.35 -12.78
CA ARG A 37 -5.30 12.14 -13.96
C ARG A 37 -5.09 10.76 -14.60
N GLN A 38 -3.89 10.21 -14.51
CA GLN A 38 -3.53 8.95 -15.17
C GLN A 38 -4.25 7.75 -14.53
N ILE A 39 -4.29 7.71 -13.20
CA ILE A 39 -4.85 6.60 -12.43
C ILE A 39 -6.11 6.99 -11.63
N ARG A 40 -6.63 8.20 -11.87
CA ARG A 40 -7.84 8.78 -11.25
C ARG A 40 -7.95 8.56 -9.74
N CYS A 41 -6.82 8.59 -9.03
CA CYS A 41 -6.77 8.56 -7.57
C CYS A 41 -6.76 9.97 -7.01
N GLU A 42 -7.40 10.17 -5.86
CA GLU A 42 -7.45 11.46 -5.15
C GLU A 42 -6.11 11.80 -4.51
N HIS A 43 -5.48 10.80 -3.88
CA HIS A 43 -4.21 10.97 -3.19
C HIS A 43 -3.34 9.73 -3.38
N THR A 44 -2.03 9.93 -3.50
CA THR A 44 -1.04 8.86 -3.35
C THR A 44 -0.04 9.24 -2.26
N LEU A 45 0.13 8.36 -1.27
CA LEU A 45 1.08 8.50 -0.19
C LEU A 45 2.13 7.40 -0.31
N VAL A 46 3.39 7.79 -0.48
CA VAL A 46 4.52 6.85 -0.64
C VAL A 46 5.39 6.89 0.60
N PHE A 47 5.67 5.74 1.18
CA PHE A 47 6.53 5.59 2.35
C PHE A 47 7.75 4.74 2.01
N ASP A 48 8.90 5.11 2.56
CA ASP A 48 10.01 4.18 2.69
C ASP A 48 9.73 3.21 3.84
N ILE A 49 9.95 1.93 3.58
CA ILE A 49 9.97 0.89 4.61
C ILE A 49 11.39 0.84 5.18
N VAL A 50 11.57 1.27 6.41
CA VAL A 50 12.89 1.33 7.06
C VAL A 50 12.99 0.28 8.15
N ARG A 51 14.05 -0.52 8.15
CA ARG A 51 14.31 -1.49 9.22
C ARG A 51 14.81 -0.78 10.48
N CYS A 52 14.16 -1.00 11.61
CA CYS A 52 14.47 -0.34 12.88
C CYS A 52 15.86 -0.70 13.44
N SER A 53 16.35 -1.92 13.19
CA SER A 53 17.61 -2.41 13.79
C SER A 53 18.85 -1.63 13.36
N ASP A 54 18.84 -1.06 12.16
CA ASP A 54 20.01 -0.38 11.58
C ASP A 54 19.66 0.77 10.63
N ALA A 55 18.40 1.24 10.67
CA ALA A 55 17.88 2.37 9.90
C ALA A 55 18.07 2.26 8.37
N ARG A 56 18.23 1.05 7.82
CA ARG A 56 18.33 0.85 6.37
C ARG A 56 16.96 0.83 5.71
N ILE A 57 16.86 1.50 4.57
CA ILE A 57 15.70 1.38 3.68
C ILE A 57 15.67 -0.06 3.15
N ALA A 58 14.52 -0.70 3.32
CA ALA A 58 14.24 -2.09 2.97
C ALA A 58 13.25 -2.22 1.82
N GLY A 59 12.65 -1.12 1.36
CA GLY A 59 11.70 -1.08 0.28
C GLY A 59 10.74 0.10 0.39
N GLU A 60 9.58 -0.04 -0.23
CA GLU A 60 8.59 1.03 -0.39
C GLU A 60 7.17 0.47 -0.26
N ILE A 61 6.26 1.28 0.28
CA ILE A 61 4.82 1.05 0.20
C ILE A 61 4.10 2.33 -0.25
N ALA A 62 3.18 2.18 -1.20
CA ALA A 62 2.37 3.27 -1.74
C ALA A 62 0.88 3.00 -1.51
N LEU A 63 0.19 3.97 -0.89
CA LEU A 63 -1.25 3.98 -0.70
C LEU A 63 -1.89 4.89 -1.73
N ARG A 64 -2.82 4.37 -2.51
CA ARG A 64 -3.62 5.09 -3.50
C ARG A 64 -5.04 5.21 -2.97
N ILE A 65 -5.45 6.44 -2.67
CA ILE A 65 -6.74 6.75 -2.05
C ILE A 65 -7.74 7.19 -3.12
N GLY A 66 -8.96 6.68 -2.99
CA GLY A 66 -10.06 6.89 -3.93
C GLY A 66 -10.32 5.65 -4.78
N ASP A 67 -11.54 5.51 -5.25
CA ASP A 67 -11.98 4.41 -6.10
C ASP A 67 -12.11 4.89 -7.55
N SER A 68 -11.45 4.18 -8.46
CA SER A 68 -11.64 4.37 -9.89
C SER A 68 -11.50 3.04 -10.63
N SER A 69 -11.84 3.03 -11.92
CA SER A 69 -11.65 1.84 -12.75
C SER A 69 -10.18 1.44 -12.91
N GLU A 70 -9.22 2.34 -12.72
CA GLU A 70 -7.80 1.97 -12.64
C GLU A 70 -7.44 1.27 -11.32
N GLN A 71 -7.99 1.69 -10.18
CA GLN A 71 -7.77 1.02 -8.89
C GLN A 71 -8.34 -0.41 -8.90
N PHE A 72 -9.31 -0.69 -9.78
CA PHE A 72 -9.74 -2.05 -10.02
C PHE A 72 -8.60 -2.98 -10.52
N TYR A 73 -7.61 -2.45 -11.25
CA TYR A 73 -6.49 -3.28 -11.76
C TYR A 73 -5.16 -3.01 -11.06
N LEU A 74 -4.98 -1.83 -10.47
CA LEU A 74 -3.76 -1.42 -9.76
C LEU A 74 -3.81 -1.72 -8.26
N GLY A 75 -5.01 -1.82 -7.69
CA GLY A 75 -5.22 -1.85 -6.25
C GLY A 75 -4.95 -0.51 -5.56
N HIS A 76 -5.34 -0.47 -4.29
CA HIS A 76 -5.15 0.63 -3.36
C HIS A 76 -3.78 0.60 -2.69
N VAL A 77 -3.15 -0.57 -2.59
CA VAL A 77 -1.84 -0.72 -1.96
C VAL A 77 -0.87 -1.38 -2.93
N GLY A 78 0.24 -0.70 -3.21
CA GLY A 78 1.39 -1.26 -3.91
C GLY A 78 2.60 -1.28 -2.99
N TYR A 79 3.47 -2.28 -3.12
CA TYR A 79 4.69 -2.36 -2.32
C TYR A 79 5.82 -3.07 -3.06
N HIS A 80 7.04 -2.80 -2.60
CA HIS A 80 8.25 -3.50 -2.97
C HIS A 80 9.11 -3.73 -1.72
N VAL A 81 9.83 -4.85 -1.68
CA VAL A 81 10.87 -5.11 -0.69
C VAL A 81 12.15 -5.47 -1.42
N ASP A 82 13.22 -4.74 -1.10
CA ASP A 82 14.51 -4.87 -1.74
C ASP A 82 15.10 -6.27 -1.48
N PRO A 83 15.83 -6.86 -2.44
CA PRO A 83 16.33 -8.24 -2.34
C PRO A 83 16.98 -8.62 -1.00
N PRO A 84 17.83 -7.79 -0.36
CA PRO A 84 18.47 -8.13 0.91
C PRO A 84 17.52 -8.26 2.11
N PHE A 85 16.30 -7.75 2.01
CA PHE A 85 15.32 -7.70 3.10
C PHE A 85 14.11 -8.61 2.88
N ARG A 86 14.07 -9.33 1.76
CA ARG A 86 13.00 -10.30 1.45
C ARG A 86 12.99 -11.47 2.45
N GLY A 87 11.86 -12.16 2.53
CA GLY A 87 11.66 -13.29 3.45
C GLY A 87 11.35 -12.91 4.90
N ARG A 88 11.37 -11.62 5.25
CA ARG A 88 11.12 -11.09 6.61
C ARG A 88 9.69 -10.60 6.85
N SER A 89 8.79 -10.83 5.90
CA SER A 89 7.38 -10.36 5.93
C SER A 89 7.20 -8.84 6.06
N PHE A 90 8.21 -8.04 5.70
CA PHE A 90 8.15 -6.57 5.78
C PHE A 90 7.02 -5.97 4.96
N ALA A 91 6.70 -6.53 3.78
CA ALA A 91 5.55 -6.08 3.00
C ALA A 91 4.22 -6.24 3.76
N ALA A 92 4.00 -7.39 4.41
CA ALA A 92 2.79 -7.63 5.19
C ALA A 92 2.70 -6.70 6.40
N LYS A 93 3.81 -6.54 7.13
CA LYS A 93 3.90 -5.61 8.26
C LYS A 93 3.60 -4.16 7.83
N ALA A 94 4.18 -3.73 6.72
CA ALA A 94 3.96 -2.40 6.16
C ALA A 94 2.49 -2.20 5.77
N CYS A 95 1.87 -3.20 5.15
CA CYS A 95 0.43 -3.16 4.85
C CYS A 95 -0.39 -2.99 6.12
N SER A 96 -0.21 -3.85 7.13
CA SER A 96 -0.96 -3.78 8.39
C SER A 96 -0.75 -2.44 9.13
N LEU A 97 0.46 -1.88 9.12
CA LEU A 97 0.72 -0.55 9.70
C LEU A 97 -0.09 0.56 9.01
N CYS A 98 -0.38 0.43 7.72
CA CYS A 98 -1.14 1.41 6.95
C CYS A 98 -2.66 1.30 7.12
N GLU A 99 -3.18 0.24 7.76
CA GLU A 99 -4.63 0.05 7.96
C GLU A 99 -5.33 1.28 8.58
N PRO A 100 -4.80 1.89 9.67
CA PRO A 100 -5.46 3.03 10.29
C PRO A 100 -5.46 4.27 9.40
N LEU A 101 -4.50 4.39 8.48
CA LEU A 101 -4.50 5.48 7.50
C LEU A 101 -5.62 5.29 6.48
N LEU A 102 -5.78 4.08 5.95
CA LEU A 102 -6.86 3.76 5.01
C LEU A 102 -8.24 4.01 5.65
N VAL A 103 -8.43 3.57 6.89
CA VAL A 103 -9.62 3.88 7.71
C VAL A 103 -9.78 5.39 7.92
N GLY A 104 -8.70 6.11 8.26
CA GLY A 104 -8.72 7.56 8.45
C GLY A 104 -9.03 8.34 7.16
N PHE A 105 -8.80 7.75 5.99
CA PHE A 105 -9.26 8.23 4.69
C PHE A 105 -10.72 7.86 4.38
N GLY A 106 -11.43 7.24 5.31
CA GLY A 106 -12.84 6.85 5.20
C GLY A 106 -13.06 5.59 4.36
N MET A 107 -12.02 4.81 4.09
CA MET A 107 -12.15 3.56 3.35
C MET A 107 -12.68 2.47 4.29
N ARG A 108 -13.61 1.65 3.79
CA ARG A 108 -14.12 0.45 4.51
C ARG A 108 -13.41 -0.83 4.07
N SER A 109 -12.83 -0.80 2.87
CA SER A 109 -12.07 -1.87 2.29
C SER A 109 -10.95 -1.31 1.42
N ALA A 110 -9.86 -2.04 1.30
CA ALA A 110 -8.80 -1.77 0.34
C ALA A 110 -8.60 -3.00 -0.56
N VAL A 111 -7.84 -2.83 -1.65
CA VAL A 111 -7.54 -3.91 -2.58
C VAL A 111 -6.04 -3.96 -2.80
N ILE A 112 -5.49 -5.16 -2.79
CA ILE A 112 -4.13 -5.43 -3.25
C ILE A 112 -4.25 -6.27 -4.50
N THR A 113 -3.70 -5.79 -5.62
CA THR A 113 -3.65 -6.57 -6.86
C THR A 113 -2.26 -7.13 -7.06
N THR A 114 -2.18 -8.38 -7.50
CA THR A 114 -0.90 -9.01 -7.79
C THR A 114 -1.01 -9.98 -8.96
N ASP A 115 0.12 -10.28 -9.59
CA ASP A 115 0.15 -11.27 -10.67
C ASP A 115 -0.06 -12.67 -10.08
N PRO A 116 -0.80 -13.57 -10.78
CA PRO A 116 -1.09 -14.91 -10.26
C PRO A 116 0.15 -15.72 -9.86
N ASP A 117 1.26 -15.53 -10.57
CA ASP A 117 2.54 -16.21 -10.36
C ASP A 117 3.43 -15.53 -9.29
N ASN A 118 3.03 -14.36 -8.79
CA ASN A 118 3.71 -13.67 -7.70
C ASN A 118 3.33 -14.29 -6.34
N LEU A 119 3.75 -15.55 -6.13
CA LEU A 119 3.49 -16.30 -4.90
C LEU A 119 3.92 -15.56 -3.62
N PRO A 120 5.04 -14.81 -3.57
CA PRO A 120 5.38 -14.02 -2.39
C PRO A 120 4.33 -12.94 -2.04
N SER A 121 3.78 -12.28 -3.05
CA SER A 121 2.74 -11.25 -2.87
C SER A 121 1.39 -11.88 -2.51
N VAL A 122 1.04 -13.02 -3.11
CA VAL A 122 -0.14 -13.81 -2.71
C VAL A 122 -0.05 -14.18 -1.22
N LYS A 123 1.08 -14.73 -0.77
CA LYS A 123 1.32 -15.04 0.66
C LYS A 123 1.26 -13.79 1.54
N THR A 124 1.68 -12.64 1.02
CA THR A 124 1.60 -11.36 1.73
C THR A 124 0.15 -10.94 1.93
N CYS A 125 -0.69 -11.00 0.88
CA CYS A 125 -2.11 -10.69 0.96
C CYS A 125 -2.83 -11.59 1.98
N LEU A 126 -2.59 -12.90 1.92
CA LEU A 126 -3.17 -13.84 2.89
C LEU A 126 -2.73 -13.55 4.33
N ARG A 127 -1.45 -13.18 4.54
CA ARG A 127 -0.94 -12.83 5.88
C ARG A 127 -1.56 -11.55 6.45
N VAL A 128 -1.85 -10.58 5.58
CA VAL A 128 -2.55 -9.33 5.97
C VAL A 128 -4.00 -9.60 6.36
N GLY A 129 -4.56 -10.75 5.95
CA GLY A 129 -5.97 -11.10 6.16
C GLY A 129 -6.85 -10.73 4.98
N CYS A 130 -6.26 -10.48 3.80
CA CYS A 130 -7.04 -10.27 2.59
C CYS A 130 -7.62 -11.59 2.07
N GLU A 131 -8.78 -11.51 1.44
CA GLU A 131 -9.43 -12.63 0.76
C GLU A 131 -9.29 -12.47 -0.75
N LEU A 132 -9.12 -13.58 -1.49
CA LEU A 132 -9.12 -13.54 -2.95
C LEU A 132 -10.55 -13.26 -3.43
N GLU A 133 -10.77 -12.07 -3.99
CA GLU A 133 -12.06 -11.66 -4.57
C GLU A 133 -12.25 -12.32 -5.94
N CYS A 134 -11.26 -12.16 -6.83
CA CYS A 134 -11.30 -12.76 -8.17
C CYS A 134 -9.93 -12.77 -8.85
N THR A 135 -9.84 -13.55 -9.92
CA THR A 135 -8.80 -13.45 -10.95
C THR A 135 -9.42 -12.80 -12.18
N VAL A 136 -8.82 -11.72 -12.67
CA VAL A 136 -9.38 -10.92 -13.75
C VAL A 136 -8.38 -10.69 -14.88
N ASN A 137 -8.89 -10.75 -16.11
CA ASN A 137 -8.14 -10.32 -17.30
C ASN A 137 -8.21 -8.79 -17.41
N VAL A 138 -7.06 -8.17 -17.56
CA VAL A 138 -6.92 -6.73 -17.79
C VAL A 138 -7.17 -6.45 -19.27
N PRO A 139 -8.08 -5.54 -19.64
CA PRO A 139 -8.26 -5.14 -21.03
C PRO A 139 -6.96 -4.62 -21.64
N LEU A 140 -6.67 -4.94 -22.91
CA LEU A 140 -5.39 -4.60 -23.55
C LEU A 140 -5.06 -3.10 -23.47
N ALA A 141 -6.04 -2.24 -23.80
CA ALA A 141 -5.89 -0.79 -23.71
C ALA A 141 -5.57 -0.30 -22.29
N MET A 142 -6.02 -1.04 -21.26
CA MET A 142 -5.72 -0.75 -19.86
C MET A 142 -4.31 -1.24 -19.49
N SER A 143 -3.95 -2.47 -19.86
CA SER A 143 -2.63 -3.04 -19.57
C SER A 143 -1.49 -2.26 -20.23
N GLU A 144 -1.66 -1.81 -21.47
CA GLU A 144 -0.66 -1.01 -22.20
C GLU A 144 -0.49 0.37 -21.57
N ARG A 145 -1.60 1.05 -21.29
CA ARG A 145 -1.60 2.41 -20.74
C ARG A 145 -1.07 2.47 -19.30
N LEU A 146 -1.40 1.46 -18.48
CA LEU A 146 -0.95 1.38 -17.09
C LEU A 146 0.36 0.60 -16.93
N GLN A 147 0.85 -0.01 -18.00
CA GLN A 147 2.04 -0.88 -18.01
C GLN A 147 1.97 -2.00 -16.96
N ILE A 148 0.86 -2.75 -16.97
CA ILE A 148 0.61 -3.87 -16.06
C ILE A 148 0.33 -5.16 -16.81
N SER A 149 0.59 -6.29 -16.15
CA SER A 149 0.33 -7.64 -16.65
C SER A 149 -1.14 -7.86 -17.02
N ALA A 150 -1.38 -8.73 -18.01
CA ALA A 150 -2.70 -9.00 -18.58
C ALA A 150 -3.66 -9.75 -17.64
N VAL A 151 -3.16 -10.33 -16.54
CA VAL A 151 -3.98 -11.06 -15.56
C VAL A 151 -3.59 -10.60 -14.17
N LYS A 152 -4.59 -10.35 -13.31
CA LYS A 152 -4.39 -9.95 -11.91
C LYS A 152 -5.27 -10.78 -10.98
N HIS A 153 -4.70 -11.21 -9.87
CA HIS A 153 -5.47 -11.55 -8.67
C HIS A 153 -5.83 -10.27 -7.95
N ARG A 154 -7.10 -10.13 -7.58
CA ARG A 154 -7.62 -9.07 -6.72
C ARG A 154 -7.86 -9.63 -5.34
N PHE A 155 -7.11 -9.15 -4.36
CA PHE A 155 -7.32 -9.48 -2.96
C PHE A 155 -8.03 -8.32 -2.26
N ILE A 156 -9.22 -8.56 -1.73
CA ILE A 156 -9.97 -7.57 -0.96
C ILE A 156 -9.55 -7.66 0.51
N TRP A 157 -9.32 -6.50 1.10
CA TRP A 157 -8.98 -6.34 2.50
C TRP A 157 -10.08 -5.55 3.18
N VAL A 158 -10.88 -6.22 4.01
CA VAL A 158 -11.87 -5.55 4.87
C VAL A 158 -11.12 -4.86 6.00
N LEU A 159 -11.28 -3.54 6.10
CA LEU A 159 -10.55 -2.73 7.06
C LEU A 159 -11.30 -2.70 8.39
N ASN A 160 -10.59 -2.87 9.49
CA ASN A 160 -11.19 -2.78 10.82
C ASN A 160 -11.12 -1.33 11.33
N PRO A 161 -12.27 -0.63 11.48
CA PRO A 161 -12.30 0.74 11.97
C PRO A 161 -11.83 0.87 13.43
N ASP A 162 -11.90 -0.22 14.20
CA ASP A 162 -11.47 -0.30 15.60
C ASP A 162 -10.03 -0.82 15.75
N ALA A 163 -9.29 -1.01 14.66
CA ALA A 163 -7.90 -1.45 14.72
C ALA A 163 -7.05 -0.44 15.52
N PRO A 164 -6.36 -0.87 16.59
CA PRO A 164 -5.55 0.03 17.38
C PRO A 164 -4.38 0.57 16.53
N VAL A 165 -4.19 1.89 16.53
CA VAL A 165 -3.00 2.52 15.96
C VAL A 165 -1.79 2.07 16.78
N ARG A 166 -1.01 1.12 16.26
CA ARG A 166 0.27 0.74 16.87
C ARG A 166 1.24 1.90 16.66
N ARG A 167 1.42 2.70 17.72
CA ARG A 167 2.34 3.84 17.79
C ARG A 167 3.75 3.40 18.13
#